data_AF-A0A135T479-F1
#
_entry.id   AF-A0A135T479-F1
#
_cell.length_a   1.000
_cell.length_b   1.000
_cell.length_c   1.000
_cell.angle_alpha   90.00
_cell.angle_beta   90.00
_cell.angle_gamma   90.00
#
_symmetry.space_group_name_H-M   'P 1'
#
loop_
_entity.id
_entity.type
_entity.pdbx_description
1 polymer ?
#
loop_
_entity_poly.entity_id
_entity_poly.type
_entity_poly.pdbx_seq_one_letter_code
_entity_poly.pdbx_strand_id
1 'polypeptide(L)'
;MASLTPNNHDHRTLPSTPVTIHPSQSELLNARLSPRNLELAARHLHTDGLVVVADVVPHADLDALNAKMVQDALYLQSLGDKGPFNYNLGNLQQDPPPVAEYFHKSIFTS
;
A
#
# COMPACT_ATOMS: atom_id res chain seq x y z
N MET A 1 -0.44 -50.60 17.70
CA MET A 1 0.40 -49.44 18.05
C MET A 1 0.61 -48.64 16.77
N ALA A 2 -0.30 -47.72 16.46
CA ALA A 2 -0.16 -46.89 15.26
C ALA A 2 0.92 -45.84 15.52
N SER A 3 1.97 -45.86 14.69
CA SER A 3 3.08 -44.91 14.76
C SER A 3 2.57 -43.54 14.30
N LEU A 4 2.54 -42.57 15.22
CA LEU A 4 2.32 -41.17 14.89
C LEU A 4 3.59 -40.65 14.22
N THR A 5 3.59 -40.55 12.89
CA THR A 5 4.61 -39.79 12.18
C THR A 5 4.40 -38.31 12.49
N PRO A 6 5.44 -37.57 12.92
CA PRO A 6 5.31 -36.13 13.13
C PRO A 6 4.95 -35.47 11.79
N ASN A 7 3.85 -34.69 11.79
CA ASN A 7 3.54 -33.77 10.72
C ASN A 7 4.70 -32.78 10.63
N ASN A 8 5.59 -32.99 9.67
CA ASN A 8 6.62 -32.03 9.33
C ASN A 8 5.90 -30.86 8.64
N HIS A 9 5.35 -29.93 9.44
CA HIS A 9 4.99 -28.64 8.94
C HIS A 9 6.30 -28.00 8.48
N ASP A 10 6.56 -28.05 7.17
CA ASP A 10 7.58 -27.24 6.54
C ASP A 10 7.25 -25.79 6.91
N HIS A 11 7.88 -25.29 7.97
CA HIS A 11 7.96 -23.89 8.28
C HIS A 11 8.78 -23.26 7.17
N ARG A 12 8.15 -23.03 6.02
CA ARG A 12 8.72 -22.27 4.94
C ARG A 12 9.01 -20.89 5.52
N THR A 13 10.29 -20.61 5.76
CA THR A 13 10.74 -19.31 6.22
C THR A 13 10.36 -18.30 5.14
N LEU A 14 9.29 -17.56 5.37
CA LEU A 14 8.87 -16.50 4.45
C LEU A 14 9.86 -15.34 4.58
N PRO A 15 10.21 -14.66 3.48
CA PRO A 15 11.00 -13.44 3.55
C PRO A 15 10.28 -12.39 4.41
N SER A 16 11.04 -11.61 5.18
CA SER A 16 10.50 -10.53 6.01
C SER A 16 10.12 -9.28 5.21
N THR A 17 10.41 -9.28 3.90
CA THR A 17 10.08 -8.18 2.99
C THR A 17 9.06 -8.66 1.96
N PRO A 18 8.03 -7.85 1.65
CA PRO A 18 7.06 -8.22 0.64
C PRO A 18 7.72 -8.29 -0.74
N VAL A 19 7.15 -9.14 -1.61
CA VAL A 19 7.53 -9.12 -3.01
C VAL A 19 7.16 -7.78 -3.64
N THR A 20 8.10 -7.23 -4.39
CA THR A 20 7.94 -5.99 -5.14
C THR A 20 7.90 -6.29 -6.63
N ILE A 21 6.85 -5.83 -7.29
CA ILE A 21 6.70 -5.84 -8.75
C ILE A 21 7.06 -4.45 -9.24
N HIS A 22 7.95 -4.40 -10.23
CA HIS A 22 8.29 -3.19 -10.98
C HIS A 22 7.64 -3.31 -12.37
N PRO A 23 6.50 -2.65 -12.60
CA PRO A 23 5.84 -2.70 -13.90
C PRO A 23 6.75 -2.14 -14.99
N SER A 24 6.70 -2.74 -16.17
CA SER A 24 7.34 -2.19 -17.36
C SER A 24 6.64 -0.90 -17.81
N GLN A 25 7.31 -0.12 -18.65
CA GLN A 25 6.73 1.09 -19.24
C GLN A 25 5.41 0.81 -19.96
N SER A 26 5.27 -0.33 -20.63
CA SER A 26 4.02 -0.71 -21.29
C SER A 26 2.91 -1.03 -20.29
N GLU A 27 3.21 -1.69 -19.17
CA GLU A 27 2.23 -1.93 -18.11
C GLU A 27 1.76 -0.64 -17.44
N LEU A 28 2.67 0.32 -17.22
CA LEU A 28 2.35 1.65 -16.70
C LEU A 28 1.45 2.44 -17.67
N LEU A 29 1.84 2.51 -18.95
CA LEU A 29 1.05 3.23 -19.98
C LEU A 29 -0.34 2.64 -20.17
N ASN A 30 -0.50 1.33 -19.99
CA ASN A 30 -1.78 0.64 -20.13
C ASN A 30 -2.55 0.51 -18.81
N ALA A 31 -2.01 1.03 -17.69
CA ALA A 31 -2.56 0.87 -16.34
C ALA A 31 -2.96 -0.58 -16.01
N ARG A 32 -2.15 -1.55 -16.46
CA ARG A 32 -2.47 -2.98 -16.40
C ARG A 32 -1.21 -3.83 -16.32
N LEU A 33 -1.14 -4.66 -15.29
CA LEU A 33 -0.09 -5.69 -15.19
C LEU A 33 -0.27 -6.75 -16.30
N SER A 34 0.84 -7.19 -16.84
CA SER A 34 0.94 -8.35 -17.71
C SER A 34 0.45 -9.61 -16.98
N PRO A 35 0.02 -10.66 -17.70
CA PRO A 35 -0.41 -11.91 -17.07
C PRO A 35 0.63 -12.50 -16.13
N ARG A 36 1.92 -12.34 -16.45
CA ARG A 36 3.04 -12.77 -15.60
C ARG A 36 3.08 -12.01 -14.28
N ASN A 37 3.09 -10.68 -14.33
CA ASN A 37 3.16 -9.86 -13.11
C ASN A 37 1.88 -9.98 -12.28
N LEU A 38 0.73 -10.17 -12.92
CA LEU A 38 -0.53 -10.42 -12.24
C LEU A 38 -0.52 -11.76 -11.47
N GLU A 39 0.00 -12.84 -12.07
CA GLU A 39 0.16 -14.12 -11.37
C GLU A 39 1.08 -13.98 -10.16
N LEU A 40 2.24 -13.33 -10.34
CA LEU A 40 3.18 -13.08 -9.24
C LEU A 40 2.50 -12.30 -8.10
N ALA A 41 1.74 -11.25 -8.44
CA ALA A 41 1.02 -10.43 -7.46
C ALA A 41 -0.01 -11.27 -6.69
N ALA A 42 -0.86 -12.00 -7.39
CA ALA A 42 -1.92 -12.80 -6.79
C ALA A 42 -1.36 -13.92 -5.91
N ARG A 43 -0.31 -14.60 -6.36
CA ARG A 43 0.34 -15.68 -5.60
C ARG A 43 0.96 -15.16 -4.31
N HIS A 44 1.70 -14.05 -4.35
CA HIS A 44 2.31 -13.49 -3.15
C HIS A 44 1.30 -12.82 -2.21
N LEU A 45 0.25 -12.21 -2.75
CA LEU A 45 -0.85 -11.75 -1.91
C LEU A 45 -1.52 -12.92 -1.17
N HIS A 46 -1.72 -14.06 -1.85
CA HIS A 46 -2.29 -15.26 -1.22
C HIS A 46 -1.36 -15.88 -0.17
N THR A 47 -0.06 -15.98 -0.43
CA THR A 47 0.86 -16.66 0.50
C THR A 47 1.40 -15.78 1.61
N ASP A 48 1.63 -14.51 1.32
CA ASP A 48 2.37 -13.58 2.19
C ASP A 48 1.46 -12.47 2.73
N GLY A 49 0.26 -12.29 2.16
CA GLY A 49 -0.73 -11.28 2.58
C GLY A 49 -0.42 -9.85 2.13
N LEU A 50 0.71 -9.62 1.44
CA LEU A 50 1.16 -8.30 1.01
C LEU A 50 1.97 -8.40 -0.29
N VAL A 51 1.75 -7.45 -1.19
CA VAL A 51 2.57 -7.22 -2.38
C VAL A 51 2.77 -5.72 -2.59
N VAL A 52 3.95 -5.32 -3.04
CA VAL A 52 4.24 -3.93 -3.45
C VAL A 52 4.23 -3.87 -4.97
N VAL A 53 3.50 -2.91 -5.54
CA VAL A 53 3.62 -2.53 -6.96
C VAL A 53 4.27 -1.16 -6.98
N ALA A 54 5.55 -1.13 -7.29
CA ALA A 54 6.37 0.07 -7.17
C ALA A 54 6.14 1.03 -8.34
N ASP A 55 6.37 2.31 -8.09
CA ASP A 55 6.50 3.36 -9.11
C ASP A 55 5.28 3.52 -10.04
N VAL A 56 4.07 3.24 -9.52
CA VAL A 56 2.82 3.34 -10.31
C VAL A 56 2.24 4.75 -10.38
N VAL A 57 2.62 5.64 -9.46
CA VAL A 57 2.15 7.03 -9.41
C VAL A 57 3.31 7.96 -9.77
N PRO A 58 3.11 8.96 -10.65
CA PRO A 58 4.09 10.02 -10.87
C PRO A 58 4.42 10.76 -9.57
N HIS A 59 5.71 10.92 -9.25
CA HIS A 59 6.12 11.55 -8.00
C HIS A 59 5.64 13.00 -7.86
N ALA A 60 5.49 13.74 -8.96
CA ALA A 60 4.98 15.11 -8.92
C ALA A 60 3.54 15.20 -8.35
N ASP A 61 2.70 14.21 -8.65
CA ASP A 61 1.34 14.15 -8.09
C ASP A 61 1.39 13.79 -6.59
N LEU A 62 2.32 12.90 -6.20
CA LEU A 62 2.56 12.57 -4.79
C LEU A 62 3.07 13.77 -4.00
N ASP A 63 4.01 14.55 -4.57
CA ASP A 63 4.60 15.72 -3.92
C ASP A 63 3.54 16.81 -3.67
N ALA A 64 2.68 17.07 -4.66
CA ALA A 64 1.57 18.01 -4.54
C ALA A 64 0.58 17.59 -3.45
N LEU A 65 0.17 16.32 -3.46
CA LEU A 65 -0.74 15.79 -2.44
C LEU A 65 -0.10 15.80 -1.04
N ASN A 66 1.16 15.40 -0.94
CA ASN A 66 1.92 15.38 0.32
C ASN A 66 2.04 16.78 0.93
N ALA A 67 2.37 17.80 0.13
CA ALA A 67 2.48 19.18 0.61
C ALA A 67 1.18 19.65 1.29
N LYS A 68 0.03 19.38 0.66
CA LYS A 68 -1.27 19.74 1.22
C LYS A 68 -1.65 18.88 2.43
N MET A 69 -1.47 17.56 2.33
CA MET A 69 -1.84 16.66 3.43
C MET A 69 -1.01 16.90 4.69
N VAL A 70 0.27 17.26 4.56
CA VAL A 70 1.12 17.64 5.71
C VAL A 70 0.60 18.93 6.37
N GLN A 71 0.22 19.94 5.59
CA GLN A 71 -0.37 21.17 6.15
C GLN A 71 -1.64 20.86 6.97
N ASP A 72 -2.51 20.01 6.45
CA ASP A 72 -3.75 19.61 7.13
C ASP A 72 -3.46 18.72 8.36
N ALA A 73 -2.47 17.84 8.29
CA ALA A 73 -2.04 17.01 9.41
C ALA A 73 -1.57 17.86 10.60
N LEU A 74 -0.82 18.94 10.34
CA LEU A 74 -0.36 19.86 11.39
C LEU A 74 -1.53 20.58 12.08
N TYR A 75 -2.55 20.96 11.31
CA TYR A 75 -3.79 21.51 11.90
C TYR A 75 -4.49 20.46 12.77
N LEU A 76 -4.72 19.25 12.25
CA LEU A 76 -5.39 18.19 12.99
C LEU A 76 -4.63 17.79 14.26
N GLN A 77 -3.29 17.73 14.19
CA GLN A 77 -2.42 17.48 15.35
C GLN A 77 -2.58 18.56 16.42
N SER A 78 -2.75 19.84 16.02
CA SER A 78 -2.91 20.96 16.96
C SER A 78 -4.17 20.86 17.83
N LEU A 79 -5.12 19.99 17.47
CA LEU A 79 -6.33 19.73 18.26
C LEU A 79 -6.06 18.89 19.52
N GLY A 80 -4.84 18.38 19.69
CA GLY A 80 -4.46 17.53 20.83
C GLY A 80 -5.34 16.28 20.89
N ASP A 81 -5.78 15.89 22.09
CA ASP A 81 -6.61 14.69 22.31
C ASP A 81 -7.99 14.73 21.64
N LYS A 82 -8.39 15.88 21.08
CA LYS A 82 -9.63 16.02 20.28
C LYS A 82 -9.41 15.71 18.80
N GLY A 83 -8.15 15.48 18.40
CA GLY A 83 -7.80 15.09 17.03
C GLY A 83 -8.30 13.69 16.68
N PRO A 84 -8.48 13.40 15.38
CA PRO A 84 -8.91 12.07 14.93
C PRO A 84 -7.72 11.10 14.97
N PHE A 85 -7.70 10.16 15.91
CA PHE A 85 -6.63 9.15 16.02
C PHE A 85 -7.16 7.72 15.88
N ASN A 86 -6.41 6.91 15.16
CA ASN A 86 -6.65 5.47 15.04
C ASN A 86 -5.97 4.72 16.19
N TYR A 87 -6.77 4.21 17.13
CA TYR A 87 -6.40 3.41 18.32
C TYR A 87 -5.50 4.10 19.35
N ASN A 88 -4.41 4.75 18.92
CA ASN A 88 -3.39 5.34 19.77
C ASN A 88 -3.06 6.78 19.34
N LEU A 89 -2.68 7.62 20.30
CA LEU A 89 -2.10 8.94 20.04
C LEU A 89 -0.80 8.77 19.24
N GLY A 90 -0.72 9.40 18.07
CA GLY A 90 0.39 9.27 17.11
C GLY A 90 -0.03 8.70 15.75
N ASN A 91 -1.13 7.94 15.69
CA ASN A 91 -1.70 7.44 14.44
C ASN A 91 -2.84 8.36 13.98
N LEU A 92 -2.49 9.57 13.55
CA LEU A 92 -3.45 10.55 13.09
C LEU A 92 -4.22 10.02 11.89
N GLN A 93 -5.54 10.00 11.97
CA GLN A 93 -6.42 9.69 10.86
C GLN A 93 -6.67 10.96 10.05
N GLN A 94 -6.50 10.88 8.74
CA GLN A 94 -6.72 11.99 7.84
C GLN A 94 -7.22 11.47 6.50
N ASP A 95 -8.28 12.08 5.99
CA ASP A 95 -8.75 11.85 4.63
C ASP A 95 -7.96 12.72 3.64
N PRO A 96 -7.79 12.28 2.39
CA PRO A 96 -7.22 13.13 1.34
C PRO A 96 -8.09 14.37 1.10
N PRO A 97 -7.52 15.50 0.65
CA PRO A 97 -8.26 16.74 0.47
C PRO A 97 -9.43 16.58 -0.53
N PRO A 98 -10.68 16.93 -0.17
CA PRO A 98 -11.85 16.69 -1.01
C PRO A 98 -12.07 17.80 -2.05
N VAL A 99 -11.00 18.32 -2.66
CA VAL A 99 -11.06 19.41 -3.64
C VAL A 99 -10.32 19.04 -4.91
N ALA A 100 -10.86 19.50 -6.05
CA ALA A 100 -10.41 19.09 -7.38
C ALA A 100 -8.92 19.34 -7.65
N GLU A 101 -8.34 20.37 -7.02
CA GLU A 101 -6.92 20.70 -7.14
C GLU A 101 -5.98 19.56 -6.73
N TYR A 102 -6.36 18.75 -5.74
CA TYR A 102 -5.54 17.63 -5.21
C TYR A 102 -6.08 16.26 -5.60
N PHE A 103 -7.10 16.19 -6.47
CA PHE A 103 -7.72 14.95 -6.90
C PHE A 103 -7.05 14.42 -8.18
N HIS A 104 -5.85 13.86 -8.04
CA HIS A 104 -5.09 13.30 -9.16
C HIS A 104 -5.63 11.92 -9.57
N LYS A 105 -6.03 11.76 -10.84
CA LYS A 105 -6.49 10.46 -11.40
C LYS A 105 -5.43 9.36 -11.37
N SER A 106 -4.16 9.73 -11.26
CA SER A 106 -3.04 8.81 -11.07
C SER A 106 -3.01 8.18 -9.67
N ILE A 107 -3.67 8.80 -8.69
CA ILE A 107 -3.74 8.35 -7.29
C ILE A 107 -5.11 7.76 -6.98
N PHE A 108 -6.17 8.48 -7.32
CA PHE A 108 -7.55 8.10 -7.02
C PHE A 108 -8.18 7.42 -8.24
N THR A 109 -8.51 6.15 -8.10
CA THR A 109 -9.25 5.40 -9.12
C THR A 109 -10.71 5.86 -9.13
N SER A 110 -11.21 6.19 -10.33
CA SER A 110 -12.61 6.55 -10.59
C SER A 110 -13.57 5.37 -10.53
#